data_AF-H4GL35-F1
#
_entry.id   AF-H4GL35-F1
#
_cell.length_a   1.000
_cell.length_b   1.000
_cell.length_c   1.000
_cell.angle_alpha   90.00
_cell.angle_beta   90.00
_cell.angle_gamma   90.00
#
_symmetry.space_group_name_H-M   'P 1'
#
loop_
_entity.id
_entity.type
_entity.pdbx_description
1 polymer ?
#
loop_
_entity_poly.entity_id
_entity_poly.type
_entity_poly.pdbx_seq_one_letter_code
_entity_poly.pdbx_strand_id
1 'polypeptide(L)'
;MPTFVDQIKIEVHAGRGGNGMVAFRREKYVPNGGPAGGDGGRGGSIILKVDEGLRTLMDFRYHRIFKAKNGQNGMSKQMTGANAQDTVIAVPQGTTVRDLTTGQLIGDLVESGQELVIAKGGRGGRGNMRFATAKNPAPEIAENGEPGESREIELELKMLADVGLIGFPSVGKSTLLSVVTGAKPKIAAYEFTTLVPNLGMVMLPDGRDFAMADMPGLIDGASKGVGLGLQFLRHIERTRVLLHLVDMGSQDPDQAIERYHAINHELATYDPELLKRPQIVVATKMDLPDASENLKRFETMLATDDTLAQQPEVFAISAVTHAGVQELMQTTANLLEVTPEFDSNSHDEQMVVEYTAPSEDQEPSFTISRDDDGTWVLGGAKLERLFAMTNLDHEESQMRFARQLRGMGVDEALRERGIQSGDLVRIEDFVFEFIQ
;
A
#
# COMPACT_ATOMS: atom_id res chain seq x y z
N MET A 1 21.25 -10.72 2.12
CA MET A 1 19.89 -10.70 2.70
C MET A 1 18.96 -10.02 1.69
N PRO A 2 17.68 -10.40 1.56
CA PRO A 2 16.87 -9.95 0.42
C PRO A 2 16.63 -8.44 0.48
N THR A 3 17.06 -7.70 -0.54
CA THR A 3 17.14 -6.22 -0.60
C THR A 3 15.88 -5.54 -1.17
N PHE A 4 14.91 -6.32 -1.61
CA PHE A 4 13.69 -5.85 -2.28
C PHE A 4 12.48 -6.50 -1.59
N VAL A 5 11.50 -5.71 -1.19
CA VAL A 5 10.29 -6.17 -0.51
C VAL A 5 9.12 -5.47 -1.19
N ASP A 6 8.51 -6.17 -2.12
CA ASP A 6 7.41 -5.62 -2.96
C ASP A 6 6.09 -5.82 -2.27
N GLN A 7 6.06 -6.83 -1.40
CA GLN A 7 4.96 -7.17 -0.54
C GLN A 7 5.41 -7.06 0.90
N ILE A 8 4.76 -6.19 1.66
CA ILE A 8 5.02 -6.04 3.09
C ILE A 8 3.73 -6.07 3.88
N LYS A 9 3.78 -6.79 5.00
CA LYS A 9 2.70 -6.89 5.97
C LYS A 9 2.96 -5.89 7.08
N ILE A 10 1.98 -5.03 7.33
CA ILE A 10 2.01 -4.05 8.42
C ILE A 10 0.72 -4.14 9.24
N GLU A 11 0.87 -3.82 10.53
CA GLU A 11 -0.22 -3.77 11.48
C GLU A 11 -0.53 -2.30 11.78
N VAL A 12 -1.81 -1.92 11.64
CA VAL A 12 -2.26 -0.55 11.79
C VAL A 12 -3.33 -0.48 12.87
N HIS A 13 -3.14 0.42 13.85
CA HIS A 13 -4.08 0.65 14.95
C HIS A 13 -4.49 2.12 15.00
N ALA A 14 -5.74 2.40 14.65
CA ALA A 14 -6.30 3.72 14.82
C ALA A 14 -6.49 4.07 16.31
N GLY A 15 -6.53 5.37 16.60
CA GLY A 15 -6.71 5.85 17.96
C GLY A 15 -8.11 5.58 18.49
N ARG A 16 -8.21 5.23 19.77
CA ARG A 16 -9.50 5.17 20.48
C ARG A 16 -10.08 6.57 20.64
N GLY A 17 -11.40 6.69 20.60
CA GLY A 17 -12.09 7.88 21.06
C GLY A 17 -11.81 8.17 22.54
N GLY A 18 -11.85 9.44 22.92
CA GLY A 18 -11.86 9.84 24.32
C GLY A 18 -13.17 9.48 25.00
N ASN A 19 -13.14 9.18 26.29
CA ASN A 19 -14.34 8.89 27.06
C ASN A 19 -15.13 10.17 27.36
N GLY A 20 -16.46 10.09 27.32
CA GLY A 20 -17.32 11.11 27.88
C GLY A 20 -17.22 11.13 29.40
N MET A 21 -17.41 12.30 30.01
CA MET A 21 -17.36 12.44 31.46
C MET A 21 -18.76 12.55 32.06
N VAL A 22 -18.96 11.97 33.24
CA VAL A 22 -20.06 12.32 34.14
C VAL A 22 -19.55 13.39 35.09
N ALA A 23 -20.12 14.59 35.01
CA ALA A 23 -19.84 15.66 35.98
C ALA A 23 -21.08 16.51 36.23
N PHE A 24 -21.10 17.22 37.35
CA PHE A 24 -22.18 18.11 37.74
C PHE A 24 -21.61 19.46 38.17
N ARG A 25 -22.39 20.53 37.96
CA ARG A 25 -22.01 21.88 38.44
C ARG A 25 -22.02 21.88 39.97
N ARG A 26 -20.95 22.38 40.57
CA ARG A 26 -20.84 22.60 42.02
C ARG A 26 -20.61 24.07 42.26
N GLU A 27 -21.64 24.75 42.76
CA GLU A 27 -21.61 26.18 43.07
C GLU A 27 -22.00 26.39 44.51
N LYS A 28 -21.35 27.36 45.17
CA LYS A 28 -21.73 27.74 46.53
C LYS A 28 -23.18 28.27 46.47
N TYR A 29 -24.07 27.69 47.28
CA TYR A 29 -25.53 27.95 47.32
C TYR A 29 -26.40 27.22 46.29
N VAL A 30 -25.85 26.33 45.46
CA VAL A 30 -26.64 25.45 44.58
C VAL A 30 -26.37 23.99 44.95
N PRO A 31 -27.26 23.35 45.75
CA PRO A 31 -27.01 21.99 46.24
C PRO A 31 -27.01 20.94 45.12
N ASN A 32 -27.89 21.07 44.13
CA ASN A 32 -28.01 20.15 42.99
C ASN A 32 -27.82 20.91 41.68
N GLY A 33 -26.57 21.03 41.22
CA GLY A 33 -26.26 21.62 39.93
C GLY A 33 -26.52 20.67 38.77
N GLY A 34 -26.88 21.21 37.61
CA GLY A 34 -27.10 20.43 36.39
C GLY A 34 -25.83 19.74 35.87
N PRO A 35 -25.98 18.85 34.86
CA PRO A 35 -24.86 18.12 34.28
C PRO A 35 -23.83 19.06 33.63
N ALA A 36 -22.56 18.69 33.74
CA ALA A 36 -21.41 19.47 33.29
C ALA A 36 -20.26 18.61 32.76
N GLY A 37 -20.50 17.34 32.43
CA GLY A 37 -19.50 16.46 31.83
C GLY A 37 -19.45 16.63 30.32
N GLY A 38 -18.27 16.99 29.80
CA GLY A 38 -18.03 17.15 28.37
C GLY A 38 -17.91 15.83 27.60
N ASP A 39 -18.03 15.94 26.28
CA ASP A 39 -17.83 14.84 25.32
C ASP A 39 -16.32 14.54 25.15
N GLY A 40 -15.96 13.30 24.85
CA GLY A 40 -14.61 12.93 24.44
C GLY A 40 -14.29 13.35 23.01
N GLY A 41 -13.01 13.54 22.71
CA GLY A 41 -12.51 13.82 21.37
C GLY A 41 -12.42 12.56 20.50
N ARG A 42 -12.39 12.74 19.18
CA ARG A 42 -12.18 11.65 18.21
C ARG A 42 -10.74 11.13 18.27
N GLY A 43 -10.56 9.82 18.13
CA GLY A 43 -9.25 9.21 17.91
C GLY A 43 -8.68 9.53 16.53
N GLY A 44 -7.36 9.51 16.40
CA GLY A 44 -6.68 9.73 15.13
C GLY A 44 -6.88 8.53 14.20
N SER A 45 -7.08 8.80 12.92
CA SER A 45 -7.14 7.78 11.86
C SER A 45 -5.74 7.50 11.32
N ILE A 46 -5.57 6.38 10.63
CA ILE A 46 -4.37 6.08 9.88
C ILE A 46 -4.68 6.24 8.39
N ILE A 47 -3.84 7.04 7.73
CA ILE A 47 -4.01 7.44 6.32
C ILE A 47 -2.73 7.07 5.59
N LEU A 48 -2.85 6.35 4.48
CA LEU A 48 -1.75 6.20 3.53
C LEU A 48 -1.77 7.38 2.57
N LYS A 49 -0.60 7.94 2.26
CA LYS A 49 -0.45 9.04 1.34
C LYS A 49 0.64 8.74 0.32
N VAL A 50 0.36 8.96 -0.96
CA VAL A 50 1.37 8.83 -2.00
C VAL A 50 2.42 9.92 -1.88
N ASP A 51 3.69 9.50 -1.85
CA ASP A 51 4.86 10.37 -1.94
C ASP A 51 5.69 9.97 -3.16
N GLU A 52 5.79 10.88 -4.14
CA GLU A 52 6.58 10.68 -5.37
C GLU A 52 8.08 10.47 -5.10
N GLY A 53 8.57 10.95 -3.95
CA GLY A 53 9.95 10.75 -3.54
C GLY A 53 10.27 9.32 -3.11
N LEU A 54 9.25 8.52 -2.78
CA LEU A 54 9.41 7.13 -2.35
C LEU A 54 9.20 6.18 -3.52
N ARG A 55 10.20 5.32 -3.75
CA ARG A 55 10.17 4.30 -4.83
C ARG A 55 10.08 2.87 -4.31
N THR A 56 10.25 2.66 -3.01
CA THR A 56 10.29 1.32 -2.40
C THR A 56 9.48 1.24 -1.11
N LEU A 57 9.04 0.04 -0.76
CA LEU A 57 8.38 -0.26 0.53
C LEU A 57 9.38 -0.71 1.62
N MET A 58 10.68 -0.45 1.44
CA MET A 58 11.72 -0.97 2.34
C MET A 58 11.65 -0.39 3.76
N ASP A 59 11.17 0.84 3.91
CA ASP A 59 11.05 1.52 5.22
C ASP A 59 10.10 0.78 6.17
N PHE A 60 9.05 0.16 5.62
CA PHE A 60 8.08 -0.66 6.36
C PHE A 60 8.67 -1.94 6.95
N ARG A 61 9.86 -2.36 6.48
CA ARG A 61 10.52 -3.55 7.00
C ARG A 61 10.99 -3.37 8.44
N TYR A 62 11.48 -2.17 8.75
CA TYR A 62 11.98 -1.81 10.07
C TYR A 62 10.84 -1.37 11.00
N HIS A 63 9.78 -0.77 10.45
CA HIS A 63 8.61 -0.30 11.18
C HIS A 63 7.34 -0.99 10.67
N ARG A 64 6.91 -2.06 11.36
CA ARG A 64 5.73 -2.85 10.98
C ARG A 64 4.45 -2.46 11.68
N ILE A 65 4.52 -1.78 12.83
CA ILE A 65 3.36 -1.45 13.66
C ILE A 65 3.19 0.05 13.70
N PHE A 66 2.06 0.54 13.21
CA PHE A 66 1.70 1.96 13.20
C PHE A 66 0.51 2.21 14.11
N LYS A 67 0.64 3.19 15.01
CA LYS A 67 -0.40 3.53 16.00
C LYS A 67 -0.72 5.01 15.93
N ALA A 68 -2.01 5.33 15.75
CA ALA A 68 -2.49 6.70 15.84
C ALA A 68 -2.77 7.12 17.29
N LYS A 69 -2.81 8.43 17.53
CA LYS A 69 -3.06 8.98 18.87
C LYS A 69 -4.52 8.82 19.28
N ASN A 70 -4.76 8.56 20.56
CA ASN A 70 -6.11 8.50 21.13
C ASN A 70 -6.69 9.91 21.32
N GLY A 71 -8.01 10.01 21.19
CA GLY A 71 -8.76 11.22 21.51
C GLY A 71 -8.71 11.53 23.00
N GLN A 72 -8.76 12.82 23.35
CA GLN A 72 -8.73 13.23 24.76
C GLN A 72 -10.09 13.01 25.41
N ASN A 73 -10.11 12.60 26.68
CA ASN A 73 -11.34 12.46 27.44
C ASN A 73 -12.04 13.81 27.64
N GLY A 74 -13.36 13.77 27.75
CA GLY A 74 -14.16 14.90 28.21
C GLY A 74 -13.78 15.30 29.64
N MET A 75 -14.00 16.56 29.98
CA MET A 75 -13.67 17.13 31.28
C MET A 75 -14.90 17.78 31.93
N SER A 76 -14.76 18.11 33.21
CA SER A 76 -15.75 18.88 33.95
C SER A 76 -15.93 20.28 33.34
N LYS A 77 -17.01 20.97 33.74
CA LYS A 77 -17.35 22.32 33.24
C LYS A 77 -17.62 22.37 31.74
N GLN A 78 -18.26 21.32 31.21
CA GLN A 78 -18.70 21.23 29.82
C GLN A 78 -17.55 21.21 28.80
N MET A 79 -16.33 20.90 29.25
CA MET A 79 -15.13 20.93 28.41
C MET A 79 -15.03 19.65 27.58
N THR A 80 -15.17 19.77 26.26
CA THR A 80 -14.97 18.65 25.32
C THR A 80 -13.50 18.34 25.12
N GLY A 81 -13.14 17.06 25.06
CA GLY A 81 -11.78 16.63 24.78
C GLY A 81 -11.34 16.97 23.35
N ALA A 82 -10.05 17.28 23.17
CA ALA A 82 -9.47 17.52 21.85
C ALA A 82 -9.45 16.26 20.98
N ASN A 83 -9.66 16.45 19.67
CA ASN A 83 -9.46 15.41 18.67
C ASN A 83 -7.97 15.10 18.53
N ALA A 84 -7.64 13.83 18.33
CA ALA A 84 -6.29 13.41 18.01
C ALA A 84 -5.93 13.73 16.56
N GLN A 85 -4.64 13.94 16.33
CA GLN A 85 -4.08 14.09 14.99
C GLN A 85 -4.01 12.72 14.29
N ASP A 86 -4.34 12.71 13.01
CA ASP A 86 -4.21 11.53 12.16
C ASP A 86 -2.74 11.19 11.93
N THR A 87 -2.45 9.90 11.72
CA THR A 87 -1.11 9.41 11.39
C THR A 87 -1.04 9.12 9.91
N VAL A 88 -0.24 9.93 9.20
CA VAL A 88 -0.02 9.78 7.76
C VAL A 88 1.20 8.91 7.54
N ILE A 89 1.03 7.89 6.71
CA ILE A 89 2.06 6.94 6.32
C ILE A 89 2.34 7.17 4.84
N ALA A 90 3.55 7.61 4.51
CA ALA A 90 3.96 7.84 3.13
C ALA A 90 4.25 6.51 2.42
N VAL A 91 3.70 6.31 1.22
CA VAL A 91 3.91 5.13 0.39
C VAL A 91 4.26 5.53 -1.05
N PRO A 92 5.00 4.70 -1.80
CA PRO A 92 5.23 4.91 -3.22
C PRO A 92 3.93 4.92 -4.04
N GLN A 93 3.98 5.58 -5.19
CA GLN A 93 2.93 5.51 -6.20
C GLN A 93 2.80 4.09 -6.76
N GLY A 94 1.57 3.67 -7.06
CA GLY A 94 1.26 2.30 -7.51
C GLY A 94 1.20 1.28 -6.37
N THR A 95 1.05 1.73 -5.12
CA THR A 95 0.88 0.83 -3.97
C THR A 95 -0.57 0.35 -3.88
N THR A 96 -0.74 -0.96 -3.92
CA THR A 96 -1.98 -1.69 -3.70
C THR A 96 -2.10 -2.10 -2.24
N VAL A 97 -3.28 -1.90 -1.66
CA VAL A 97 -3.53 -2.17 -0.24
C VAL A 97 -4.59 -3.26 -0.11
N ARG A 98 -4.24 -4.36 0.54
CA ARG A 98 -5.14 -5.49 0.81
C ARG A 98 -5.26 -5.76 2.30
N ASP A 99 -6.45 -6.09 2.76
CA ASP A 99 -6.67 -6.56 4.13
C ASP A 99 -6.28 -8.05 4.22
N LEU A 100 -5.42 -8.41 5.16
CA LEU A 100 -4.95 -9.78 5.34
C LEU A 100 -6.00 -10.70 5.99
N THR A 101 -6.92 -10.12 6.76
CA THR A 101 -7.96 -10.88 7.48
C THR A 101 -9.09 -11.25 6.54
N THR A 102 -9.53 -10.30 5.72
CA THR A 102 -10.66 -10.49 4.80
C THR A 102 -10.23 -10.87 3.38
N GLY A 103 -8.96 -10.66 3.02
CA GLY A 103 -8.45 -10.82 1.66
C GLY A 103 -8.95 -9.76 0.68
N GLN A 104 -9.75 -8.78 1.14
CA GLN A 104 -10.34 -7.76 0.30
C GLN A 104 -9.34 -6.67 -0.06
N LEU A 105 -9.42 -6.21 -1.32
CA LEU A 105 -8.70 -5.04 -1.77
C LEU A 105 -9.33 -3.80 -1.14
N ILE A 106 -8.55 -3.03 -0.38
CA ILE A 106 -9.01 -1.77 0.23
C ILE A 106 -8.97 -0.66 -0.81
N GLY A 107 -7.90 -0.60 -1.61
CA GLY A 107 -7.76 0.38 -2.67
C GLY A 107 -6.36 0.37 -3.30
N ASP A 108 -6.26 1.08 -4.42
CA ASP A 108 -5.02 1.32 -5.15
C ASP A 108 -4.67 2.81 -5.07
N LEU A 109 -3.42 3.10 -4.72
CA LEU A 109 -2.86 4.44 -4.64
C LEU A 109 -2.04 4.71 -5.90
N VAL A 110 -2.68 5.30 -6.91
CA VAL A 110 -2.13 5.47 -8.27
C VAL A 110 -1.76 6.91 -8.56
N GLU A 111 -2.47 7.88 -7.98
CA GLU A 111 -2.24 9.30 -8.24
C GLU A 111 -1.30 9.93 -7.20
N SER A 112 -0.53 10.92 -7.62
CA SER A 112 0.34 11.68 -6.73
C SER A 112 -0.46 12.41 -5.64
N GLY A 113 0.01 12.32 -4.41
CA GLY A 113 -0.63 12.92 -3.24
C GLY A 113 -1.98 12.31 -2.86
N GLN A 114 -2.40 11.22 -3.51
CA GLN A 114 -3.63 10.51 -3.17
C GLN A 114 -3.57 10.00 -1.72
N GLU A 115 -4.67 10.14 -1.00
CA GLU A 115 -4.81 9.73 0.40
C GLU A 115 -5.87 8.63 0.53
N LEU A 116 -5.54 7.55 1.25
CA LEU A 116 -6.44 6.44 1.52
C LEU A 116 -6.52 6.17 3.03
N VAL A 117 -7.73 6.25 3.59
CA VAL A 117 -7.96 5.97 5.01
C VAL A 117 -8.04 4.45 5.21
N ILE A 118 -7.01 3.88 5.84
CA ILE A 118 -6.91 2.43 6.05
C ILE A 118 -7.52 1.96 7.38
N ALA A 119 -7.51 2.81 8.40
CA ALA A 119 -8.11 2.52 9.69
C ALA A 119 -8.71 3.79 10.29
N LYS A 120 -10.02 3.78 10.56
CA LYS A 120 -10.73 4.94 11.11
C LYS A 120 -10.54 5.05 12.62
N GLY A 121 -10.22 6.25 13.08
CA GLY A 121 -10.18 6.58 14.51
C GLY A 121 -11.57 6.54 15.14
N GLY A 122 -11.65 5.98 16.35
CA GLY A 122 -12.90 5.80 17.07
C GLY A 122 -13.57 7.12 17.44
N ARG A 123 -14.90 7.13 17.45
CA ARG A 123 -15.68 8.30 17.88
C ARG A 123 -15.51 8.57 19.37
N GLY A 124 -15.46 9.85 19.74
CA GLY A 124 -15.51 10.26 21.13
C GLY A 124 -16.83 9.88 21.83
N GLY A 125 -16.73 9.46 23.08
CA GLY A 125 -17.87 9.13 23.92
C GLY A 125 -18.62 10.38 24.37
N ARG A 126 -19.95 10.31 24.43
CA ARG A 126 -20.80 11.42 24.87
C ARG A 126 -20.76 11.58 26.39
N GLY A 127 -20.63 12.81 26.86
CA GLY A 127 -20.73 13.15 28.28
C GLY A 127 -22.16 13.17 28.78
N ASN A 128 -22.34 13.27 30.11
CA ASN A 128 -23.67 13.20 30.72
C ASN A 128 -24.61 14.32 30.28
N MET A 129 -24.09 15.48 29.86
CA MET A 129 -24.89 16.57 29.33
C MET A 129 -25.73 16.17 28.09
N ARG A 130 -25.24 15.23 27.27
CA ARG A 130 -25.95 14.76 26.06
C ARG A 130 -27.15 13.88 26.38
N PHE A 131 -27.20 13.31 27.58
CA PHE A 131 -28.27 12.41 28.02
C PHE A 131 -29.34 13.11 28.85
N ALA A 132 -29.20 14.42 29.09
CA ALA A 132 -30.17 15.17 29.86
C ALA A 132 -31.49 15.28 29.09
N THR A 133 -32.57 14.81 29.71
CA THR A 133 -33.93 14.88 29.14
C THR A 133 -34.89 15.52 30.15
N ALA A 134 -36.09 15.90 29.72
CA ALA A 134 -37.11 16.41 30.64
C ALA A 134 -37.48 15.41 31.76
N LYS A 135 -37.35 14.10 31.49
CA LYS A 135 -37.62 13.02 32.46
C LYS A 135 -36.42 12.69 33.35
N ASN A 136 -35.20 12.89 32.86
CA ASN A 136 -33.98 12.79 33.65
C ASN A 136 -33.07 14.02 33.42
N PRO A 137 -33.24 15.09 34.22
CA PRO A 137 -32.46 16.32 34.08
C PRO A 137 -31.00 16.21 34.53
N ALA A 138 -30.65 15.21 35.34
CA ALA A 138 -29.33 15.02 35.93
C ALA A 138 -28.85 13.57 35.74
N PRO A 139 -28.57 13.17 34.48
CA PRO A 139 -28.14 11.80 34.19
C PRO A 139 -26.76 11.50 34.76
N GLU A 140 -26.60 10.28 35.27
CA GLU A 140 -25.33 9.73 35.76
C GLU A 140 -24.67 8.80 34.71
N ILE A 141 -25.06 8.97 33.43
CA ILE A 141 -24.61 8.16 32.31
C ILE A 141 -23.59 8.95 31.48
N ALA A 142 -22.51 8.29 31.07
CA ALA A 142 -21.64 8.73 29.97
C ALA A 142 -21.26 7.52 29.10
N GLU A 143 -20.91 7.79 27.85
CA GLU A 143 -20.37 6.78 26.93
C GLU A 143 -18.84 6.80 26.98
N ASN A 144 -18.25 5.61 26.97
CA ASN A 144 -16.82 5.45 26.69
C ASN A 144 -16.55 5.80 25.22
N GLY A 145 -15.30 6.16 24.93
CA GLY A 145 -14.87 6.37 23.55
C GLY A 145 -14.85 5.06 22.78
N GLU A 146 -15.26 5.12 21.53
CA GLU A 146 -15.29 3.97 20.64
C GLU A 146 -13.86 3.47 20.37
N PRO A 147 -13.63 2.14 20.34
CA PRO A 147 -12.36 1.57 19.89
C PRO A 147 -12.03 2.05 18.47
N GLY A 148 -10.76 2.36 18.22
CA GLY A 148 -10.29 2.62 16.86
C GLY A 148 -10.20 1.31 16.07
N GLU A 149 -10.37 1.39 14.75
CA GLU A 149 -10.18 0.23 13.88
C GLU A 149 -8.73 -0.26 13.95
N SER A 150 -8.55 -1.58 14.02
CA SER A 150 -7.25 -2.23 13.89
C SER A 150 -7.32 -3.22 12.74
N ARG A 151 -6.32 -3.20 11.85
CA ARG A 151 -6.25 -4.09 10.69
C ARG A 151 -4.81 -4.53 10.46
N GLU A 152 -4.66 -5.76 9.99
CA GLU A 152 -3.44 -6.21 9.34
C GLU A 152 -3.60 -6.03 7.84
N ILE A 153 -2.70 -5.27 7.23
CA ILE A 153 -2.75 -4.99 5.80
C ILE A 153 -1.47 -5.44 5.11
N GLU A 154 -1.61 -5.84 3.86
CA GLU A 154 -0.55 -6.13 2.94
C GLU A 154 -0.47 -4.99 1.92
N LEU A 155 0.72 -4.39 1.83
CA LEU A 155 1.05 -3.40 0.82
C LEU A 155 1.82 -4.12 -0.28
N GLU A 156 1.34 -3.99 -1.51
CA GLU A 156 1.98 -4.53 -2.70
C GLU A 156 2.29 -3.40 -3.69
N LEU A 157 3.54 -3.25 -4.12
CA LEU A 157 3.92 -2.26 -5.12
C LEU A 157 3.74 -2.84 -6.54
N LYS A 158 2.82 -2.26 -7.34
CA LYS A 158 2.55 -2.70 -8.74
C LYS A 158 3.58 -2.22 -9.77
N MET A 159 4.49 -1.31 -9.39
CA MET A 159 5.53 -0.75 -10.27
C MET A 159 6.74 -1.71 -10.33
N LEU A 160 7.06 -2.21 -11.52
CA LEU A 160 7.99 -3.34 -11.69
C LEU A 160 9.46 -2.95 -11.91
N ALA A 161 9.74 -1.82 -12.58
CA ALA A 161 11.10 -1.30 -12.74
C ALA A 161 11.10 0.12 -13.35
N ASP A 162 11.95 1.00 -12.83
CA ASP A 162 12.22 2.31 -13.43
C ASP A 162 13.01 2.18 -14.75
N VAL A 163 13.89 1.17 -14.82
CA VAL A 163 14.85 0.99 -15.91
C VAL A 163 14.76 -0.41 -16.51
N GLY A 164 14.62 -0.50 -17.83
CA GLY A 164 14.64 -1.77 -18.58
C GLY A 164 15.96 -2.00 -19.31
N LEU A 165 16.59 -3.16 -19.12
CA LEU A 165 17.73 -3.59 -19.92
C LEU A 165 17.25 -4.30 -21.18
N ILE A 166 17.56 -3.75 -22.35
CA ILE A 166 17.26 -4.33 -23.66
C ILE A 166 18.55 -4.67 -24.41
N GLY A 167 18.46 -5.61 -25.36
CA GLY A 167 19.59 -6.07 -26.15
C GLY A 167 19.55 -7.57 -26.41
N PHE A 168 20.43 -8.01 -27.32
CA PHE A 168 20.54 -9.41 -27.75
C PHE A 168 20.86 -10.36 -26.58
N PRO A 169 20.59 -11.67 -26.71
CA PRO A 169 21.11 -12.66 -25.77
C PRO A 169 22.64 -12.56 -25.62
N SER A 170 23.15 -12.79 -24.41
CA SER A 170 24.59 -12.82 -24.12
C SER A 170 25.37 -11.51 -24.34
N VAL A 171 24.71 -10.37 -24.49
CA VAL A 171 25.35 -9.03 -24.50
C VAL A 171 25.81 -8.56 -23.11
N GLY A 172 25.38 -9.26 -22.06
CA GLY A 172 25.77 -8.97 -20.67
C GLY A 172 24.70 -8.31 -19.80
N LYS A 173 23.41 -8.34 -20.16
CA LYS A 173 22.30 -7.78 -19.37
C LYS A 173 22.27 -8.30 -17.92
N SER A 174 22.17 -9.62 -17.75
CA SER A 174 22.14 -10.23 -16.42
C SER A 174 23.44 -10.00 -15.64
N THR A 175 24.58 -9.94 -16.34
CA THR A 175 25.88 -9.61 -15.73
C THR A 175 25.89 -8.18 -15.19
N LEU A 176 25.47 -7.20 -15.99
CA LEU A 176 25.35 -5.81 -15.58
C LEU A 176 24.42 -5.69 -14.36
N LEU A 177 23.23 -6.28 -14.44
CA LEU A 177 22.26 -6.29 -13.34
C LEU A 177 22.87 -6.85 -12.05
N SER A 178 23.58 -7.98 -12.12
CA SER A 178 24.21 -8.58 -10.94
C SER A 178 25.32 -7.71 -10.33
N VAL A 179 26.03 -6.95 -11.17
CA VAL A 179 27.12 -6.06 -10.75
C VAL A 179 26.58 -4.84 -10.03
N VAL A 180 25.54 -4.20 -10.55
CA VAL A 180 25.04 -2.92 -10.00
C VAL A 180 24.11 -3.09 -8.80
N THR A 181 23.54 -4.29 -8.60
CA THR A 181 22.58 -4.54 -7.51
C THR A 181 23.23 -5.08 -6.24
N GLY A 182 24.54 -5.36 -6.27
CA GLY A 182 25.31 -5.86 -5.11
C GLY A 182 24.83 -7.21 -4.55
N ALA A 183 23.88 -7.87 -5.20
CA ALA A 183 23.23 -9.12 -4.78
C ALA A 183 22.87 -9.98 -6.00
N LYS A 184 22.58 -11.27 -5.78
CA LYS A 184 21.98 -12.10 -6.85
C LYS A 184 20.62 -11.49 -7.22
N PRO A 185 20.36 -11.17 -8.51
CA PRO A 185 19.06 -10.70 -8.96
C PRO A 185 17.95 -11.65 -8.50
N LYS A 186 16.82 -11.08 -8.07
CA LYS A 186 15.68 -11.89 -7.66
C LYS A 186 14.83 -12.22 -8.88
N ILE A 187 14.40 -13.48 -8.93
CA ILE A 187 13.41 -14.00 -9.87
C ILE A 187 12.05 -13.57 -9.33
N ALA A 188 11.42 -12.56 -9.95
CA ALA A 188 10.11 -12.05 -9.55
C ALA A 188 8.97 -12.72 -10.34
N ALA A 189 8.35 -13.75 -9.77
CA ALA A 189 7.25 -14.47 -10.41
C ALA A 189 5.92 -13.76 -10.14
N TYR A 190 5.34 -13.15 -11.16
CA TYR A 190 4.03 -12.48 -11.09
C TYR A 190 2.95 -13.37 -11.71
N GLU A 191 1.72 -13.29 -11.20
CA GLU A 191 0.57 -14.09 -11.69
C GLU A 191 0.26 -13.84 -13.19
N PHE A 192 0.72 -12.72 -13.74
CA PHE A 192 0.56 -12.34 -15.15
C PHE A 192 1.83 -12.53 -16.00
N THR A 193 2.92 -13.06 -15.44
CA THR A 193 4.16 -13.35 -16.19
C THR A 193 4.28 -14.82 -16.57
N THR A 194 4.51 -15.10 -17.85
CA THR A 194 4.89 -16.45 -18.31
C THR A 194 6.40 -16.70 -18.20
N LEU A 195 7.20 -15.64 -18.21
CA LEU A 195 8.64 -15.65 -17.98
C LEU A 195 8.98 -14.63 -16.89
N VAL A 196 9.71 -15.08 -15.89
CA VAL A 196 10.07 -14.26 -14.74
C VAL A 196 11.23 -13.31 -15.10
N PRO A 197 11.04 -11.97 -15.06
CA PRO A 197 12.15 -11.04 -15.25
C PRO A 197 13.10 -11.10 -14.05
N ASN A 198 14.39 -10.87 -14.31
CA ASN A 198 15.36 -10.69 -13.23
C ASN A 198 15.33 -9.22 -12.83
N LEU A 199 15.00 -8.96 -11.57
CA LEU A 199 14.87 -7.61 -11.03
C LEU A 199 15.94 -7.38 -9.96
N GLY A 200 16.43 -6.14 -9.88
CA GLY A 200 17.29 -5.73 -8.79
C GLY A 200 17.33 -4.23 -8.57
N MET A 201 17.61 -3.86 -7.33
CA MET A 201 17.72 -2.48 -6.89
C MET A 201 19.14 -1.96 -7.08
N VAL A 202 19.26 -0.82 -7.75
CA VAL A 202 20.51 -0.07 -7.85
C VAL A 202 20.50 0.98 -6.74
N MET A 203 21.51 0.95 -5.88
CA MET A 203 21.72 1.97 -4.84
C MET A 203 22.93 2.80 -5.21
N LEU A 204 22.75 4.11 -5.38
CA LEU A 204 23.84 5.03 -5.66
C LEU A 204 24.50 5.54 -4.37
N PRO A 205 25.79 5.91 -4.40
CA PRO A 205 26.49 6.47 -3.25
C PRO A 205 25.90 7.78 -2.71
N ASP A 206 25.14 8.50 -3.53
CA ASP A 206 24.46 9.76 -3.17
C ASP A 206 23.12 9.55 -2.47
N GLY A 207 22.73 8.28 -2.22
CA GLY A 207 21.51 7.91 -1.51
C GLY A 207 20.29 7.69 -2.39
N ARG A 208 20.40 7.93 -3.71
CA ARG A 208 19.32 7.64 -4.66
C ARG A 208 19.26 6.15 -4.99
N ASP A 209 18.07 5.67 -5.28
CA ASP A 209 17.82 4.30 -5.71
C ASP A 209 16.81 4.22 -6.85
N PHE A 210 16.90 3.13 -7.62
CA PHE A 210 15.92 2.80 -8.65
C PHE A 210 15.88 1.29 -8.91
N ALA A 211 14.74 0.83 -9.40
CA ALA A 211 14.52 -0.57 -9.77
C ALA A 211 14.94 -0.80 -11.22
N MET A 212 15.78 -1.81 -11.47
CA MET A 212 16.24 -2.18 -12.79
C MET A 212 15.89 -3.63 -13.12
N ALA A 213 15.22 -3.84 -14.26
CA ALA A 213 14.84 -5.16 -14.74
C ALA A 213 15.66 -5.57 -15.96
N ASP A 214 16.20 -6.79 -15.93
CA ASP A 214 16.67 -7.48 -17.13
C ASP A 214 15.47 -8.08 -17.84
N MET A 215 15.28 -7.63 -19.09
CA MET A 215 14.20 -8.06 -19.97
C MET A 215 14.72 -9.27 -20.78
N PRO A 216 14.37 -10.52 -20.41
CA PRO A 216 14.78 -11.70 -21.16
C PRO A 216 14.29 -11.70 -22.62
N GLY A 217 15.22 -11.87 -23.56
CA GLY A 217 14.95 -12.36 -24.91
C GLY A 217 13.86 -11.64 -25.73
N LEU A 218 14.18 -10.49 -26.31
CA LEU A 218 13.46 -9.98 -27.50
C LEU A 218 13.56 -10.96 -28.69
N ILE A 219 14.52 -11.89 -28.68
CA ILE A 219 14.95 -12.61 -29.90
C ILE A 219 14.80 -14.13 -29.81
N ASP A 220 14.17 -14.67 -28.76
CA ASP A 220 13.76 -16.07 -28.74
C ASP A 220 12.40 -16.23 -29.43
N GLY A 221 12.40 -16.16 -30.76
CA GLY A 221 11.32 -16.70 -31.59
C GLY A 221 10.06 -15.83 -31.76
N ALA A 222 10.10 -14.52 -31.50
CA ALA A 222 8.97 -13.60 -31.75
C ALA A 222 8.47 -13.64 -33.21
N SER A 223 9.35 -13.97 -34.17
CA SER A 223 9.01 -14.15 -35.59
C SER A 223 8.30 -15.48 -35.93
N LYS A 224 8.16 -16.42 -34.99
CA LYS A 224 7.48 -17.73 -35.21
C LYS A 224 6.04 -17.80 -34.72
N GLY A 225 5.39 -16.67 -34.42
CA GLY A 225 3.94 -16.63 -34.17
C GLY A 225 3.48 -17.39 -32.91
N VAL A 226 4.39 -17.70 -31.99
CA VAL A 226 4.05 -18.23 -30.66
C VAL A 226 3.95 -17.03 -29.74
N GLY A 227 2.75 -16.75 -29.21
CA GLY A 227 2.37 -15.52 -28.49
C GLY A 227 3.09 -15.23 -27.16
N LEU A 228 4.40 -15.40 -27.09
CA LEU A 228 5.27 -15.14 -25.94
C LEU A 228 5.85 -13.71 -25.95
N GLY A 229 6.00 -13.06 -27.12
CA GLY A 229 6.57 -11.70 -27.23
C GLY A 229 5.61 -10.57 -26.82
N LEU A 230 4.32 -10.72 -27.12
CA LEU A 230 3.32 -9.65 -26.90
C LEU A 230 3.07 -9.38 -25.40
N GLN A 231 3.07 -10.41 -24.55
CA GLN A 231 2.90 -10.26 -23.09
C GLN A 231 4.18 -9.84 -22.37
N PHE A 232 5.35 -10.03 -22.99
CA PHE A 232 6.64 -9.62 -22.45
C PHE A 232 6.87 -8.11 -22.61
N LEU A 233 6.52 -7.57 -23.78
CA LEU A 233 6.68 -6.16 -24.10
C LEU A 233 5.79 -5.24 -23.23
N ARG A 234 4.67 -5.76 -22.71
CA ARG A 234 3.91 -5.13 -21.60
C ARG A 234 4.73 -4.78 -20.35
N HIS A 235 5.83 -5.48 -20.10
CA HIS A 235 6.71 -5.18 -18.96
C HIS A 235 7.69 -4.06 -19.30
N ILE A 236 8.10 -3.98 -20.57
CA ILE A 236 8.87 -2.84 -21.09
C ILE A 236 8.02 -1.57 -21.05
N GLU A 237 6.73 -1.66 -21.36
CA GLU A 237 5.77 -0.55 -21.24
C GLU A 237 5.73 0.08 -19.84
N ARG A 238 6.15 -0.64 -18.79
CA ARG A 238 6.18 -0.15 -17.41
C ARG A 238 7.53 0.47 -17.00
N THR A 239 8.51 0.56 -17.91
CA THR A 239 9.84 1.16 -17.65
C THR A 239 9.98 2.59 -18.16
N ARG A 240 10.62 3.48 -17.40
CA ARG A 240 10.74 4.90 -17.81
C ARG A 240 11.92 5.14 -18.74
N VAL A 241 13.02 4.41 -18.50
CA VAL A 241 14.26 4.53 -19.26
C VAL A 241 14.70 3.17 -19.77
N LEU A 242 15.22 3.13 -21.00
CA LEU A 242 15.76 1.92 -21.62
C LEU A 242 17.28 1.99 -21.70
N LEU A 243 17.96 0.97 -21.18
CA LEU A 243 19.39 0.76 -21.40
C LEU A 243 19.57 -0.28 -22.51
N HIS A 244 20.03 0.17 -23.68
CA HIS A 244 20.23 -0.69 -24.83
C HIS A 244 21.66 -1.21 -24.89
N LEU A 245 21.86 -2.45 -24.47
CA LEU A 245 23.17 -3.09 -24.45
C LEU A 245 23.54 -3.64 -25.84
N VAL A 246 24.66 -3.16 -26.36
CA VAL A 246 25.24 -3.57 -27.64
C VAL A 246 26.64 -4.14 -27.40
N ASP A 247 26.87 -5.37 -27.88
CA ASP A 247 28.14 -6.07 -27.71
C ASP A 247 29.18 -5.59 -28.73
N MET A 248 30.25 -4.94 -28.25
CA MET A 248 31.37 -4.47 -29.08
C MET A 248 32.48 -5.51 -29.25
N GLY A 249 32.36 -6.67 -28.60
CA GLY A 249 33.34 -7.76 -28.63
C GLY A 249 33.26 -8.69 -29.84
N SER A 250 32.35 -8.43 -30.78
CA SER A 250 32.17 -9.30 -31.95
C SER A 250 33.34 -9.19 -32.93
N GLN A 251 33.66 -10.31 -33.59
CA GLN A 251 34.63 -10.34 -34.69
C GLN A 251 34.09 -9.68 -35.96
N ASP A 252 32.77 -9.50 -36.05
CA ASP A 252 32.10 -8.80 -37.13
C ASP A 252 31.76 -7.36 -36.69
N PRO A 253 32.45 -6.33 -37.22
CA PRO A 253 32.24 -4.94 -36.81
C PRO A 253 30.85 -4.40 -37.14
N ASP A 254 30.23 -4.87 -38.23
CA ASP A 254 28.94 -4.38 -38.71
C ASP A 254 27.77 -4.99 -37.91
N GLN A 255 28.03 -6.09 -37.21
CA GLN A 255 27.02 -6.76 -36.38
C GLN A 255 26.50 -5.88 -35.24
N ALA A 256 27.30 -4.95 -34.72
CA ALA A 256 26.88 -4.06 -33.63
C ALA A 256 25.71 -3.14 -34.06
N ILE A 257 25.82 -2.54 -35.24
CA ILE A 257 24.80 -1.63 -35.78
C ILE A 257 23.57 -2.41 -36.25
N GLU A 258 23.75 -3.57 -36.89
CA GLU A 258 22.63 -4.44 -37.28
C GLU A 258 21.78 -4.88 -36.09
N ARG A 259 22.43 -5.29 -35.00
CA ARG A 259 21.74 -5.71 -33.76
C ARG A 259 20.99 -4.55 -33.11
N TYR A 260 21.60 -3.37 -33.10
CA TYR A 260 20.96 -2.17 -32.59
C TYR A 260 19.67 -1.84 -33.36
N HIS A 261 19.73 -1.81 -34.70
CA HIS A 261 18.57 -1.57 -35.53
C HIS A 261 17.49 -2.65 -35.40
N ALA A 262 17.88 -3.92 -35.28
CA ALA A 262 16.94 -5.03 -35.14
C ALA A 262 16.07 -4.88 -33.87
N ILE A 263 16.69 -4.54 -32.73
CA ILE A 263 15.97 -4.30 -31.47
C ILE A 263 15.04 -3.10 -31.59
N ASN A 264 15.52 -1.97 -32.14
CA ASN A 264 14.69 -0.78 -32.28
C ASN A 264 13.50 -1.01 -33.24
N HIS A 265 13.72 -1.74 -34.35
CA HIS A 265 12.64 -2.10 -35.27
C HIS A 265 11.59 -2.99 -34.59
N GLU A 266 12.02 -3.92 -33.74
CA GLU A 266 11.11 -4.76 -32.97
C GLU A 266 10.28 -3.97 -31.97
N LEU A 267 10.90 -3.06 -31.21
CA LEU A 267 10.21 -2.14 -30.31
C LEU A 267 9.17 -1.30 -31.08
N ALA A 268 9.55 -0.76 -32.24
CA ALA A 268 8.66 0.02 -33.10
C ALA A 268 7.48 -0.78 -33.65
N THR A 269 7.72 -2.06 -33.98
CA THR A 269 6.69 -2.96 -34.52
C THR A 269 5.63 -3.28 -33.46
N TYR A 270 6.03 -3.35 -32.20
CA TYR A 270 5.13 -3.62 -31.10
C TYR A 270 4.36 -2.37 -30.66
N ASP A 271 5.09 -1.33 -30.25
CA ASP A 271 4.50 -0.08 -29.81
C ASP A 271 5.43 1.09 -30.16
N PRO A 272 5.03 1.95 -31.12
CA PRO A 272 5.77 3.16 -31.47
C PRO A 272 6.03 4.10 -30.30
N GLU A 273 5.26 4.03 -29.21
CA GLU A 273 5.49 4.85 -28.02
C GLU A 273 6.74 4.43 -27.23
N LEU A 274 7.18 3.18 -27.32
CA LEU A 274 8.42 2.72 -26.69
C LEU A 274 9.66 3.44 -27.24
N LEU A 275 9.63 3.83 -28.52
CA LEU A 275 10.70 4.62 -29.14
C LEU A 275 10.77 6.07 -28.65
N LYS A 276 9.69 6.59 -28.04
CA LYS A 276 9.70 7.94 -27.45
C LYS A 276 10.42 7.98 -26.10
N ARG A 277 10.68 6.81 -25.50
CA ARG A 277 11.32 6.71 -24.19
C ARG A 277 12.80 7.04 -24.29
N PRO A 278 13.37 7.76 -23.30
CA PRO A 278 14.79 8.00 -23.28
C PRO A 278 15.57 6.70 -23.26
N GLN A 279 16.45 6.55 -24.24
CA GLN A 279 17.27 5.37 -24.45
C GLN A 279 18.74 5.75 -24.34
N ILE A 280 19.46 5.07 -23.45
CA ILE A 280 20.92 5.15 -23.35
C ILE A 280 21.50 3.92 -24.03
N VAL A 281 22.41 4.12 -24.98
CA VAL A 281 23.11 3.02 -25.64
C VAL A 281 24.33 2.65 -24.81
N VAL A 282 24.41 1.37 -24.44
CA VAL A 282 25.44 0.85 -23.55
C VAL A 282 26.32 -0.10 -24.35
N ALA A 283 27.49 0.37 -24.74
CA ALA A 283 28.50 -0.44 -25.42
C ALA A 283 29.19 -1.36 -24.40
N THR A 284 28.94 -2.66 -24.48
CA THR A 284 29.43 -3.67 -23.53
C THR A 284 30.66 -4.42 -24.05
N LYS A 285 31.34 -5.13 -23.13
CA LYS A 285 32.55 -5.95 -23.38
C LYS A 285 33.75 -5.16 -23.89
N MET A 286 33.90 -3.92 -23.41
CA MET A 286 35.04 -3.04 -23.73
C MET A 286 36.40 -3.54 -23.22
N ASP A 287 36.41 -4.63 -22.43
CA ASP A 287 37.62 -5.35 -22.02
C ASP A 287 38.28 -6.16 -23.15
N LEU A 288 37.61 -6.34 -24.30
CA LEU A 288 38.14 -7.07 -25.44
C LEU A 288 38.98 -6.15 -26.37
N PRO A 289 40.06 -6.66 -26.98
CA PRO A 289 41.01 -5.85 -27.74
C PRO A 289 40.40 -5.11 -28.94
N ASP A 290 39.48 -5.75 -29.67
CA ASP A 290 38.86 -5.18 -30.88
C ASP A 290 37.70 -4.22 -30.56
N ALA A 291 37.24 -4.19 -29.31
CA ALA A 291 36.06 -3.42 -28.90
C ALA A 291 36.23 -1.91 -29.07
N SER A 292 37.46 -1.41 -28.89
CA SER A 292 37.76 0.03 -29.02
C SER A 292 37.68 0.54 -30.46
N GLU A 293 38.02 -0.31 -31.45
CA GLU A 293 37.87 0.03 -32.87
C GLU A 293 36.41 -0.10 -33.31
N ASN A 294 35.74 -1.16 -32.86
CA ASN A 294 34.32 -1.39 -33.13
C ASN A 294 33.45 -0.25 -32.58
N LEU A 295 33.74 0.27 -31.38
CA LEU A 295 33.03 1.41 -30.80
C LEU A 295 33.13 2.66 -31.67
N LYS A 296 34.34 3.00 -32.15
CA LYS A 296 34.52 4.18 -33.03
C LYS A 296 33.74 4.05 -34.34
N ARG A 297 33.73 2.85 -34.92
CA ARG A 297 32.95 2.56 -36.13
C ARG A 297 31.45 2.67 -35.85
N PHE A 298 31.00 2.09 -34.74
CA PHE A 298 29.60 2.14 -34.31
C PHE A 298 29.13 3.58 -34.05
N GLU A 299 29.92 4.41 -33.36
CA GLU A 299 29.63 5.84 -33.18
C GLU A 299 29.57 6.60 -34.52
N THR A 300 30.46 6.28 -35.45
CA THR A 300 30.45 6.89 -36.80
C THR A 300 29.17 6.50 -37.56
N MET A 301 28.79 5.23 -37.49
CA MET A 301 27.59 4.71 -38.16
C MET A 301 26.31 5.27 -37.54
N LEU A 302 26.23 5.34 -36.21
CA LEU A 302 25.14 6.00 -35.49
C LEU A 302 25.03 7.48 -35.81
N ALA A 303 26.17 8.18 -35.97
CA ALA A 303 26.17 9.60 -36.32
C ALA A 303 25.68 9.86 -37.75
N THR A 304 25.83 8.87 -38.66
CA THR A 304 25.34 8.92 -40.04
C THR A 304 23.93 8.35 -40.21
N ASP A 305 23.34 7.83 -39.14
CA ASP A 305 22.03 7.18 -39.17
C ASP A 305 20.90 8.19 -38.96
N ASP A 306 20.21 8.53 -40.06
CA ASP A 306 19.07 9.47 -40.07
C ASP A 306 17.77 8.85 -39.50
N THR A 307 17.79 7.60 -39.03
CA THR A 307 16.57 6.92 -38.56
C THR A 307 16.14 7.34 -37.14
N LEU A 308 17.01 7.98 -36.37
CA LEU A 308 16.72 8.42 -35.00
C LEU A 308 16.42 9.92 -34.93
N ALA A 309 15.38 10.30 -34.19
CA ALA A 309 15.00 11.70 -34.00
C ALA A 309 16.03 12.51 -33.18
N GLN A 310 16.83 11.84 -32.35
CA GLN A 310 17.94 12.40 -31.56
C GLN A 310 19.06 11.37 -31.49
N GLN A 311 20.32 11.81 -31.53
CA GLN A 311 21.47 10.93 -31.32
C GLN A 311 21.46 10.41 -29.88
N PRO A 312 21.38 9.09 -29.66
CA PRO A 312 21.35 8.52 -28.34
C PRO A 312 22.73 8.63 -27.69
N GLU A 313 22.76 8.86 -26.38
CA GLU A 313 24.00 8.92 -25.62
C GLU A 313 24.62 7.51 -25.55
N VAL A 314 25.89 7.39 -25.93
CA VAL A 314 26.62 6.11 -25.93
C VAL A 314 27.57 6.06 -24.73
N PHE A 315 27.37 5.08 -23.85
CA PHE A 315 28.25 4.80 -22.72
C PHE A 315 29.02 3.50 -22.92
N ALA A 316 30.34 3.59 -22.85
CA ALA A 316 31.24 2.45 -22.89
C ALA A 316 31.40 1.85 -21.49
N ILE A 317 31.06 0.57 -21.34
CA ILE A 317 31.20 -0.14 -20.06
C ILE A 317 31.91 -1.49 -20.22
N SER A 318 32.53 -1.92 -19.13
CA SER A 318 32.91 -3.32 -18.95
C SER A 318 32.42 -3.78 -17.58
N ALA A 319 31.38 -4.62 -17.59
CA ALA A 319 30.79 -5.17 -16.37
C ALA A 319 31.79 -6.04 -15.59
N VAL A 320 32.76 -6.66 -16.26
CA VAL A 320 33.80 -7.50 -15.63
C VAL A 320 34.83 -6.67 -14.88
N THR A 321 35.25 -5.54 -15.46
CA THR A 321 36.25 -4.65 -14.85
C THR A 321 35.62 -3.55 -13.99
N HIS A 322 34.29 -3.47 -13.95
CA HIS A 322 33.50 -2.40 -13.34
C HIS A 322 33.74 -1.00 -13.93
N ALA A 323 34.46 -0.90 -15.06
CA ALA A 323 34.75 0.36 -15.72
C ALA A 323 33.48 0.97 -16.35
N GLY A 324 33.26 2.27 -16.12
CA GLY A 324 32.14 3.04 -16.67
C GLY A 324 30.76 2.75 -16.03
N VAL A 325 30.66 1.73 -15.17
CA VAL A 325 29.37 1.29 -14.62
C VAL A 325 28.77 2.31 -13.64
N GLN A 326 29.58 2.91 -12.76
CA GLN A 326 29.08 3.91 -11.80
C GLN A 326 28.58 5.17 -12.51
N GLU A 327 29.31 5.64 -13.51
CA GLU A 327 28.93 6.81 -14.32
C GLU A 327 27.63 6.55 -15.08
N LEU A 328 27.48 5.37 -15.69
CA LEU A 328 26.23 4.95 -16.33
C LEU A 328 25.04 4.99 -15.36
N MET A 329 25.19 4.46 -14.13
CA MET A 329 24.11 4.46 -13.15
C MET A 329 23.75 5.88 -12.69
N GLN A 330 24.74 6.77 -12.56
CA GLN A 330 24.50 8.16 -12.15
C GLN A 330 23.80 8.97 -13.24
N THR A 331 24.21 8.79 -14.50
CA THR A 331 23.51 9.37 -15.66
C THR A 331 22.08 8.84 -15.78
N THR A 332 21.90 7.53 -15.57
CA THR A 332 20.57 6.90 -15.57
C THR A 332 19.67 7.48 -14.48
N ALA A 333 20.19 7.66 -13.26
CA ALA A 333 19.44 8.29 -12.16
C ALA A 333 19.05 9.74 -12.47
N ASN A 334 19.96 10.53 -13.04
CA ASN A 334 19.67 11.90 -13.47
C ASN A 334 18.59 11.93 -14.57
N LEU A 335 18.66 10.99 -15.51
CA LEU A 335 17.68 10.88 -16.58
C LEU A 335 16.29 10.49 -16.04
N LEU A 336 16.23 9.57 -15.07
CA LEU A 336 14.99 9.20 -14.39
C LEU A 336 14.34 10.37 -13.63
N GLU A 337 15.11 11.31 -13.09
CA GLU A 337 14.54 12.50 -12.42
C GLU A 337 13.89 13.47 -13.40
N VAL A 338 14.45 13.60 -14.61
CA VAL A 338 13.95 14.52 -15.64
C VAL A 338 12.84 13.89 -16.49
N THR A 339 12.85 12.57 -16.62
CA THR A 339 11.90 11.84 -17.48
C THR A 339 10.57 11.70 -16.75
N PRO A 340 9.47 12.30 -17.23
CA PRO A 340 8.15 12.08 -16.64
C PRO A 340 7.75 10.60 -16.74
N GLU A 341 6.88 10.14 -15.86
CA GLU A 341 6.30 8.80 -15.99
C GLU A 341 5.50 8.72 -17.29
N PHE A 342 5.74 7.67 -18.07
CA PHE A 342 4.93 7.41 -19.25
C PHE A 342 3.61 6.81 -18.79
N ASP A 343 2.53 7.59 -18.91
CA ASP A 343 1.17 7.17 -18.62
C ASP A 343 0.84 5.93 -19.48
N SER A 344 0.81 4.74 -18.86
CA SER A 344 0.33 3.51 -19.50
C SER A 344 -1.21 3.48 -19.59
N ASN A 345 -1.83 4.65 -19.75
CA ASN A 345 -3.28 4.86 -19.73
C ASN A 345 -4.02 4.27 -20.94
N SER A 346 -3.33 3.62 -21.87
CA SER A 346 -3.96 3.08 -23.07
C SER A 346 -4.53 1.68 -22.92
N HIS A 347 -4.17 0.88 -21.89
CA HIS A 347 -4.58 -0.54 -21.82
C HIS A 347 -5.18 -1.05 -20.50
N ASP A 348 -5.14 -0.30 -19.41
CA ASP A 348 -5.77 -0.70 -18.15
C ASP A 348 -6.87 0.31 -17.78
N GLU A 349 -8.00 0.30 -18.52
CA GLU A 349 -9.29 0.81 -18.02
C GLU A 349 -9.80 -0.12 -16.89
N GLN A 350 -9.03 -0.25 -15.81
CA GLN A 350 -9.57 -0.77 -14.55
C GLN A 350 -9.98 0.44 -13.74
N MET A 351 -11.30 0.72 -13.83
CA MET A 351 -12.02 1.63 -12.95
C MET A 351 -11.41 1.60 -11.55
N VAL A 352 -11.00 2.77 -11.07
CA VAL A 352 -10.74 3.02 -9.65
C VAL A 352 -12.05 2.78 -8.91
N VAL A 353 -12.28 1.53 -8.51
CA VAL A 353 -13.32 1.20 -7.56
C VAL A 353 -12.68 1.46 -6.21
N GLU A 354 -13.00 2.61 -5.63
CA GLU A 354 -12.87 2.81 -4.20
C GLU A 354 -13.76 1.73 -3.57
N TYR A 355 -13.16 0.57 -3.24
CA TYR A 355 -13.81 -0.45 -2.43
C TYR A 355 -13.91 0.12 -1.03
N THR A 356 -14.84 1.07 -0.88
CA THR A 356 -15.41 1.36 0.42
C THR A 356 -15.90 0.00 0.90
N ALA A 357 -15.23 -0.55 1.90
CA ALA A 357 -15.65 -1.77 2.57
C ALA A 357 -17.19 -1.71 2.68
N PRO A 358 -17.91 -2.77 2.26
CA PRO A 358 -19.36 -2.73 2.18
C PRO A 358 -19.87 -2.09 3.46
N SER A 359 -20.63 -1.00 3.30
CA SER A 359 -21.21 -0.24 4.39
C SER A 359 -21.68 -1.20 5.47
N GLU A 360 -21.25 -0.95 6.72
CA GLU A 360 -21.53 -1.76 7.94
C GLU A 360 -23.02 -2.09 8.15
N ASP A 361 -23.90 -1.48 7.36
CA ASP A 361 -25.32 -1.77 7.24
C ASP A 361 -25.67 -3.17 6.68
N GLN A 362 -24.71 -3.92 6.13
CA GLN A 362 -24.95 -5.28 5.60
C GLN A 362 -24.56 -6.44 6.53
N GLU A 363 -23.85 -6.19 7.63
CA GLU A 363 -23.55 -7.23 8.61
C GLU A 363 -24.72 -7.43 9.59
N PRO A 364 -25.02 -8.67 10.02
CA PRO A 364 -26.06 -8.91 11.01
C PRO A 364 -25.73 -8.15 12.30
N SER A 365 -26.71 -7.39 12.79
CA SER A 365 -26.60 -6.53 13.99
C SER A 365 -26.03 -7.26 15.22
N PHE A 366 -26.22 -8.58 15.28
CA PHE A 366 -25.71 -9.48 16.31
C PHE A 366 -25.71 -10.93 15.77
N THR A 367 -24.87 -11.77 16.34
CA THR A 367 -24.85 -13.22 16.16
C THR A 367 -25.07 -13.89 17.51
N ILE A 368 -25.69 -15.07 17.50
CA ILE A 368 -25.93 -15.86 18.70
C ILE A 368 -25.32 -17.25 18.46
N SER A 369 -24.46 -17.69 19.36
CA SER A 369 -23.95 -19.06 19.42
C SER A 369 -24.20 -19.63 20.83
N ARG A 370 -23.99 -20.94 20.98
CA ARG A 370 -24.12 -21.64 22.26
C ARG A 370 -22.86 -22.44 22.50
N ASP A 371 -22.22 -22.24 23.65
CA ASP A 371 -21.02 -22.97 24.04
C ASP A 371 -21.35 -24.34 24.63
N ASP A 372 -20.32 -25.19 24.71
CA ASP A 372 -20.38 -26.54 25.29
C ASP A 372 -20.85 -26.54 26.77
N ASP A 373 -20.58 -25.45 27.50
CA ASP A 373 -21.01 -25.25 28.89
C ASP A 373 -22.49 -24.83 29.00
N GLY A 374 -23.22 -24.74 27.89
CA GLY A 374 -24.64 -24.38 27.84
C GLY A 374 -24.93 -22.88 27.89
N THR A 375 -23.90 -22.03 27.98
CA THR A 375 -24.00 -20.55 27.98
C THR A 375 -24.27 -20.02 26.58
N TRP A 376 -25.17 -19.04 26.46
CA TRP A 376 -25.45 -18.35 25.21
C TRP A 376 -24.41 -17.25 24.97
N VAL A 377 -23.76 -17.25 23.82
CA VAL A 377 -22.77 -16.23 23.45
C VAL A 377 -23.38 -15.30 22.42
N LEU A 378 -23.37 -14.01 22.74
CA LEU A 378 -23.75 -12.93 21.84
C LEU A 378 -22.48 -12.31 21.25
N GLY A 379 -22.42 -12.23 19.93
CA GLY A 379 -21.31 -11.61 19.20
C GLY A 379 -21.80 -10.64 18.13
N GLY A 380 -20.87 -9.99 17.45
CA GLY A 380 -21.14 -9.14 16.30
C GLY A 380 -20.59 -7.74 16.49
N ALA A 381 -19.98 -7.20 15.42
CA ALA A 381 -19.20 -5.97 15.47
C ALA A 381 -19.98 -4.78 16.07
N LYS A 382 -21.26 -4.66 15.75
CA LYS A 382 -22.12 -3.58 16.26
C LYS A 382 -22.44 -3.72 17.75
N LEU A 383 -22.68 -4.94 18.21
CA LEU A 383 -22.98 -5.25 19.61
C LEU A 383 -21.73 -5.10 20.49
N GLU A 384 -20.59 -5.61 20.03
CA GLU A 384 -19.29 -5.50 20.70
C GLU A 384 -18.87 -4.02 20.83
N ARG A 385 -19.02 -3.21 19.77
CA ARG A 385 -18.79 -1.75 19.84
C ARG A 385 -19.71 -1.08 20.86
N LEU A 386 -21.01 -1.40 20.86
CA LEU A 386 -21.96 -0.85 21.82
C LEU A 386 -21.61 -1.23 23.27
N PHE A 387 -21.17 -2.47 23.49
CA PHE A 387 -20.73 -2.97 24.79
C PHE A 387 -19.48 -2.23 25.26
N ALA A 388 -18.44 -2.12 24.43
CA ALA A 388 -17.21 -1.39 24.75
C ALA A 388 -17.45 0.10 25.04
N MET A 389 -18.43 0.72 24.35
CA MET A 389 -18.85 2.10 24.58
C MET A 389 -19.70 2.29 25.85
N THR A 390 -20.23 1.22 26.44
CA THR A 390 -21.07 1.30 27.63
C THR A 390 -20.20 1.31 28.88
N ASN A 391 -20.42 2.28 29.77
CA ASN A 391 -19.80 2.28 31.08
C ASN A 391 -20.66 1.46 32.06
N LEU A 392 -20.24 0.24 32.38
CA LEU A 392 -20.96 -0.69 33.25
C LEU A 392 -20.90 -0.34 34.75
N ASP A 393 -20.06 0.63 35.15
CA ASP A 393 -19.94 1.01 36.57
C ASP A 393 -21.20 1.71 37.11
N HIS A 394 -22.03 2.26 36.22
CA HIS A 394 -23.25 2.97 36.57
C HIS A 394 -24.50 2.14 36.23
N GLU A 395 -25.38 1.95 37.23
CA GLU A 395 -26.64 1.21 37.08
C GLU A 395 -27.54 1.78 35.96
N GLU A 396 -27.57 3.11 35.83
CA GLU A 396 -28.36 3.80 34.80
C GLU A 396 -27.85 3.48 33.37
N SER A 397 -26.53 3.31 33.21
CA SER A 397 -25.91 2.90 31.95
C SER A 397 -26.24 1.45 31.61
N GLN A 398 -26.24 0.56 32.61
CA GLN A 398 -26.64 -0.85 32.44
C GLN A 398 -28.11 -0.96 31.98
N MET A 399 -29.02 -0.21 32.62
CA MET A 399 -30.43 -0.18 32.20
C MET A 399 -30.61 0.37 30.78
N ARG A 400 -29.83 1.37 30.39
CA ARG A 400 -29.84 1.91 29.02
C ARG A 400 -29.36 0.87 28.01
N PHE A 401 -28.27 0.16 28.31
CA PHE A 401 -27.76 -0.91 27.47
C PHE A 401 -28.78 -2.03 27.28
N ALA A 402 -29.44 -2.47 28.36
CA ALA A 402 -30.54 -3.45 28.28
C ALA A 402 -31.74 -2.98 27.43
N ARG A 403 -32.03 -1.67 27.39
CA ARG A 403 -33.05 -1.11 26.48
C ARG A 403 -32.57 -1.09 25.02
N GLN A 404 -31.28 -0.85 24.79
CA GLN A 404 -30.70 -0.89 23.44
C GLN A 404 -30.67 -2.32 22.88
N LEU A 405 -30.32 -3.32 23.70
CA LEU A 405 -30.40 -4.75 23.32
C LEU A 405 -31.82 -5.15 22.91
N ARG A 406 -32.83 -4.74 23.69
CA ARG A 406 -34.24 -4.91 23.33
C ARG A 406 -34.61 -4.25 22.02
N GLY A 407 -34.17 -2.99 21.81
CA GLY A 407 -34.40 -2.26 20.57
C GLY A 407 -33.72 -2.87 19.35
N MET A 408 -32.65 -3.64 19.54
CA MET A 408 -31.98 -4.39 18.48
C MET A 408 -32.64 -5.75 18.18
N GLY A 409 -33.61 -6.19 18.99
CA GLY A 409 -34.29 -7.48 18.82
C GLY A 409 -33.51 -8.68 19.39
N VAL A 410 -32.48 -8.44 20.22
CA VAL A 410 -31.66 -9.52 20.81
C VAL A 410 -32.51 -10.42 21.71
N ASP A 411 -33.39 -9.85 22.53
CA ASP A 411 -34.29 -10.58 23.41
C ASP A 411 -35.26 -11.49 22.63
N GLU A 412 -35.79 -11.02 21.50
CA GLU A 412 -36.71 -11.79 20.66
C GLU A 412 -35.97 -12.95 19.98
N ALA A 413 -34.78 -12.69 19.43
CA ALA A 413 -33.95 -13.71 18.80
C ALA A 413 -33.44 -14.78 19.78
N LEU A 414 -33.14 -14.42 21.03
CA LEU A 414 -32.80 -15.37 22.08
C LEU A 414 -34.02 -16.23 22.47
N ARG A 415 -35.21 -15.63 22.55
CA ARG A 415 -36.46 -16.35 22.83
C ARG A 415 -36.84 -17.34 21.73
N GLU A 416 -36.67 -16.97 20.46
CA GLU A 416 -36.89 -17.89 19.33
C GLU A 416 -35.97 -19.11 19.37
N ARG A 417 -34.76 -18.95 19.92
CA ARG A 417 -33.80 -20.05 20.10
C ARG A 417 -34.00 -20.84 21.40
N GLY A 418 -34.98 -20.46 22.21
CA GLY A 418 -35.43 -21.22 23.38
C GLY A 418 -34.68 -20.93 24.68
N ILE A 419 -34.11 -19.74 24.85
CA ILE A 419 -33.53 -19.32 26.14
C ILE A 419 -34.60 -19.36 27.26
N GLN A 420 -34.23 -19.85 28.43
CA GLN A 420 -35.10 -19.87 29.62
C GLN A 420 -34.66 -18.78 30.62
N SER A 421 -35.60 -18.35 31.48
CA SER A 421 -35.25 -17.47 32.59
C SER A 421 -34.28 -18.19 33.52
N GLY A 422 -33.14 -17.58 33.81
CA GLY A 422 -32.05 -18.20 34.57
C GLY A 422 -30.88 -18.72 33.73
N ASP A 423 -31.00 -18.74 32.41
CA ASP A 423 -29.89 -19.08 31.52
C ASP A 423 -28.84 -17.96 31.51
N LEU A 424 -27.57 -18.34 31.42
CA LEU A 424 -26.46 -17.41 31.34
C LEU A 424 -26.23 -16.96 29.89
N VAL A 425 -26.06 -15.66 29.73
CA VAL A 425 -25.72 -14.99 28.47
C VAL A 425 -24.36 -14.29 28.64
N ARG A 426 -23.49 -14.46 27.66
CA ARG A 426 -22.14 -13.91 27.63
C ARG A 426 -21.97 -12.94 26.46
N ILE A 427 -21.41 -11.76 26.74
CA ILE A 427 -20.93 -10.78 25.76
C ILE A 427 -19.47 -10.50 26.12
N GLU A 428 -18.53 -10.89 25.25
CA GLU A 428 -17.09 -10.90 25.55
C GLU A 428 -16.78 -11.50 26.94
N ASP A 429 -16.27 -10.69 27.88
CA ASP A 429 -15.91 -11.10 29.24
C ASP A 429 -17.05 -10.94 30.25
N PHE A 430 -18.20 -10.42 29.83
CA PHE A 430 -19.33 -10.11 30.71
C PHE A 430 -20.42 -11.18 30.61
N VAL A 431 -20.76 -11.76 31.77
CA VAL A 431 -21.78 -12.80 31.90
C VAL A 431 -22.92 -12.27 32.76
N PHE A 432 -24.14 -12.42 32.28
CA PHE A 432 -25.35 -12.04 33.00
C PHE A 432 -26.46 -13.09 32.84
N GLU A 433 -27.40 -13.07 33.77
CA GLU A 433 -28.56 -13.97 33.76
C GLU A 433 -29.68 -13.36 32.92
N PHE A 434 -30.29 -14.17 32.05
CA PHE A 434 -31.46 -13.77 31.30
C PHE A 434 -32.70 -13.79 32.22
N ILE A 435 -33.32 -12.63 32.41
CA ILE A 435 -34.53 -12.45 33.22
C ILE A 435 -35.66 -12.02 32.28
N GLN A 436 -36.79 -12.73 32.34
CA GLN A 436 -37.88 -12.64 31.37
C GLN A 436 -38.76 -11.39 31.52
#